data_AF-A0A7G8V7E5-F1
#
_entry.id   AF-A0A7G8V7E5-F1
#
_cell.length_a   1.000
_cell.length_b   1.000
_cell.length_c   1.000
_cell.angle_alpha   90.00
_cell.angle_beta   90.00
_cell.angle_gamma   90.00
#
_symmetry.space_group_name_H-M   'P 1'
#
loop_
_entity.id
_entity.type
_entity.pdbx_description
1 polymer ?
#
loop_
_entity_poly.entity_id
_entity_poly.type
_entity_poly.pdbx_seq_one_letter_code
_entity_poly.pdbx_strand_id
1 'polypeptide(L)'
;MGNINNLKPGTKYQVIKEFVDYDYIIHHIGEIWIFEKTNFLPYEDGLTLHVIQNGWNEVYRFQWIEEEQSGILNDFESYVLEINN
;
A
#
# COMPACT_ATOMS: atom_id res chain seq x y z
N MET A 1 12.64 -1.36 9.87
CA MET A 1 11.89 -2.31 9.01
C MET A 1 10.62 -1.58 8.64
N GLY A 2 10.52 -1.18 7.38
CA GLY A 2 9.50 -0.27 6.88
C GLY A 2 8.25 -1.03 6.46
N ASN A 3 7.40 -1.35 7.44
CA ASN A 3 6.22 -2.17 7.27
C ASN A 3 5.03 -1.30 6.84
N ILE A 4 4.11 -1.84 6.04
CA ILE A 4 2.84 -1.16 5.69
C ILE A 4 2.05 -0.66 6.92
N ASN A 5 2.23 -1.28 8.08
CA ASN A 5 1.60 -0.86 9.33
C ASN A 5 2.23 0.41 9.95
N ASN A 6 3.35 0.92 9.41
CA ASN A 6 3.97 2.17 9.84
C ASN A 6 3.37 3.41 9.16
N LEU A 7 2.48 3.21 8.17
CA LEU A 7 1.81 4.33 7.49
C LEU A 7 0.97 5.13 8.49
N LYS A 8 0.93 6.45 8.32
CA LYS A 8 0.26 7.38 9.24
C LYS A 8 -1.05 7.89 8.62
N PRO A 9 -2.21 7.69 9.27
CA PRO A 9 -3.48 8.15 8.71
C PRO A 9 -3.47 9.65 8.40
N GLY A 10 -4.00 10.03 7.24
CA GLY A 10 -4.00 11.40 6.73
C GLY A 10 -2.68 11.85 6.08
N THR A 11 -1.64 11.03 6.10
CA THR A 11 -0.36 11.32 5.43
C THR A 11 -0.42 10.94 3.95
N LYS A 12 0.20 11.78 3.13
CA LYS A 12 0.30 11.61 1.68
C LYS A 12 1.56 10.83 1.33
N TYR A 13 1.41 9.84 0.46
CA TYR A 13 2.49 8.99 -0.02
C TYR A 13 2.56 9.04 -1.55
N GLN A 14 3.77 8.91 -2.06
CA GLN A 14 4.04 8.78 -3.49
C GLN A 14 4.74 7.44 -3.76
N VAL A 15 4.30 6.72 -4.77
CA VAL A 15 4.96 5.51 -5.27
C VAL A 15 6.29 5.89 -5.92
N ILE A 16 7.39 5.33 -5.41
CA ILE A 16 8.76 5.54 -5.89
C ILE A 16 9.36 4.30 -6.55
N LYS A 17 8.69 3.15 -6.43
CA LYS A 17 9.02 1.90 -7.10
C LYS A 17 7.72 1.19 -7.48
N GLU A 18 7.62 0.73 -8.72
CA GLU A 18 6.41 0.03 -9.17
C GLU A 18 6.18 -1.25 -8.38
N PHE A 19 4.91 -1.55 -8.12
CA PHE A 19 4.47 -2.82 -7.55
C PHE A 19 3.11 -3.20 -8.10
N VAL A 20 2.76 -4.48 -7.95
CA VAL A 20 1.48 -5.02 -8.39
C VAL A 20 0.73 -5.51 -7.16
N ASP A 21 -0.54 -5.11 -7.04
CA ASP A 21 -1.41 -5.55 -5.96
C ASP A 21 -2.09 -6.90 -6.29
N TYR A 22 -2.92 -7.40 -5.38
CA TYR A 22 -3.60 -8.68 -5.54
C TYR A 22 -4.62 -8.68 -6.69
N ASP A 23 -5.12 -7.51 -7.07
CA ASP A 23 -6.06 -7.34 -8.18
C ASP A 23 -5.35 -7.22 -9.54
N TYR A 24 -4.04 -7.46 -9.58
CA TYR A 24 -3.16 -7.28 -10.74
C TYR A 24 -3.11 -5.82 -11.23
N ILE A 25 -3.42 -4.86 -10.35
CA ILE A 25 -3.28 -3.43 -10.65
C ILE A 25 -1.81 -3.07 -10.48
N ILE A 26 -1.24 -2.45 -11.51
CA ILE A 26 0.12 -1.92 -11.47
C ILE A 26 0.06 -0.51 -10.88
N HIS A 27 0.73 -0.32 -9.75
CA HIS A 27 0.93 0.99 -9.14
C HIS A 27 2.21 1.61 -9.69
N HIS A 28 2.07 2.67 -10.48
CA HIS A 28 3.17 3.27 -11.23
C HIS A 28 3.96 4.29 -10.39
N ILE A 29 5.23 4.46 -10.71
CA ILE A 29 6.06 5.52 -10.11
C ILE A 29 5.39 6.88 -10.37
N GLY A 30 5.28 7.69 -9.32
CA GLY A 30 4.60 8.99 -9.38
C GLY A 30 3.12 8.96 -8.98
N GLU A 31 2.53 7.78 -8.81
CA GLU A 31 1.21 7.64 -8.22
C GLU A 31 1.19 8.19 -6.79
N ILE A 32 0.12 8.91 -6.45
CA ILE A 32 -0.02 9.65 -5.20
C ILE A 32 -1.36 9.35 -4.56
N TRP A 33 -1.35 9.10 -3.25
CA TRP A 33 -2.55 8.83 -2.47
C TRP A 33 -2.36 9.23 -1.00
N ILE A 34 -3.47 9.39 -0.28
CA ILE A 34 -3.49 9.68 1.16
C ILE A 34 -3.87 8.40 1.90
N PHE A 35 -3.07 7.96 2.87
CA PHE A 35 -3.38 6.78 3.66
C PHE A 35 -4.56 7.05 4.61
N GLU A 36 -5.52 6.14 4.67
CA GLU A 36 -6.57 6.18 5.68
C GLU A 36 -6.35 5.15 6.79
N LYS A 37 -6.29 3.86 6.43
CA LYS A 37 -6.16 2.74 7.38
C LYS A 37 -5.82 1.43 6.65
N THR A 38 -5.41 0.43 7.42
CA THR A 38 -5.35 -0.97 6.97
C THR A 38 -6.45 -1.80 7.63
N ASN A 39 -6.89 -2.85 6.95
CA ASN A 39 -7.69 -3.93 7.52
C ASN A 39 -7.02 -5.27 7.21
N PHE A 40 -6.98 -6.19 8.18
CA PHE A 40 -6.35 -7.51 8.02
C PHE A 40 -7.39 -8.62 8.21
N LEU A 41 -7.41 -9.59 7.31
CA LEU A 41 -8.28 -10.75 7.29
C LEU A 41 -7.44 -12.02 7.54
N PRO A 42 -7.37 -12.51 8.80
CA PRO A 42 -6.42 -13.56 9.19
C PRO A 42 -6.61 -14.90 8.47
N TYR A 43 -7.83 -15.22 8.02
CA TYR A 43 -8.10 -16.49 7.35
C TYR A 43 -7.63 -16.52 5.89
N GLU A 44 -7.49 -15.35 5.28
CA GLU A 44 -7.09 -15.20 3.88
C GLU A 44 -5.64 -14.69 3.76
N ASP A 45 -5.00 -14.42 4.91
CA ASP A 45 -3.78 -13.63 5.01
C ASP A 45 -3.88 -12.31 4.21
N GLY A 46 -5.10 -11.77 4.12
CA GLY A 46 -5.44 -10.64 3.27
C GLY A 46 -5.26 -9.32 4.00
N LEU A 47 -4.62 -8.35 3.36
CA LEU A 47 -4.52 -6.98 3.84
C LEU A 47 -5.19 -6.03 2.83
N THR A 48 -6.11 -5.22 3.31
CA THR A 48 -6.70 -4.12 2.53
C THR A 48 -6.11 -2.80 2.99
N LEU A 49 -5.49 -2.08 2.08
CA LEU A 49 -4.99 -0.71 2.25
C LEU A 49 -6.06 0.25 1.73
N HIS A 50 -6.64 1.06 2.62
CA HIS A 50 -7.62 2.08 2.26
C HIS A 50 -6.92 3.42 2.05
N VAL A 51 -7.18 4.05 0.91
CA VAL A 51 -6.57 5.33 0.54
C VAL A 51 -7.56 6.29 -0.10
N ILE A 52 -7.22 7.57 -0.08
CA ILE A 52 -7.87 8.58 -0.92
C ILE A 52 -6.95 8.90 -2.10
N GLN A 53 -7.43 8.65 -3.31
CA GLN A 53 -6.73 8.94 -4.56
C GLN A 53 -7.63 9.80 -5.45
N ASN A 54 -7.11 10.94 -5.93
CA ASN A 54 -7.88 11.89 -6.75
C ASN A 54 -9.24 12.34 -6.14
N GLY A 55 -9.35 12.35 -4.81
CA GLY A 55 -10.57 12.71 -4.08
C GLY A 55 -11.59 11.57 -3.91
N TRP A 56 -11.26 10.36 -4.35
CA TRP A 56 -12.10 9.16 -4.24
C TRP A 56 -11.47 8.16 -3.28
N ASN A 57 -12.32 7.37 -2.61
CA ASN A 57 -11.86 6.27 -1.78
C ASN A 57 -11.51 5.09 -2.69
N GLU A 58 -10.28 4.61 -2.59
CA GLU A 58 -9.77 3.46 -3.30
C GLU A 58 -9.25 2.41 -2.30
N VAL A 59 -9.14 1.17 -2.77
CA VAL A 59 -8.62 0.06 -1.97
C VAL A 59 -7.55 -0.69 -2.75
N TYR A 60 -6.41 -0.93 -2.13
CA TYR A 60 -5.36 -1.80 -2.66
C TYR A 60 -5.33 -3.06 -1.82
N ARG A 61 -5.41 -4.23 -2.46
CA ARG A 61 -5.49 -5.51 -1.76
C ARG A 61 -4.16 -6.22 -1.87
N PHE A 62 -3.73 -6.81 -0.78
CA PHE A 62 -2.52 -7.61 -0.71
C PHE A 62 -2.82 -8.94 -0.04
N GLN A 63 -2.02 -9.96 -0.33
CA GLN A 63 -2.05 -11.25 0.34
C GLN A 63 -0.66 -11.58 0.88
N TRP A 64 -0.58 -12.02 2.13
CA TRP A 64 0.69 -12.28 2.82
C TRP A 64 1.28 -13.66 2.45
N ILE A 65 1.28 -14.03 1.17
CA ILE A 65 1.89 -15.26 0.67
C ILE A 65 3.33 -14.95 0.20
N GLU A 66 4.29 -15.78 0.63
CA GLU A 66 5.74 -15.58 0.46
C GLU A 66 6.18 -15.40 -1.00
N GLU A 67 5.52 -16.04 -1.96
CA GLU A 67 6.01 -16.12 -3.34
C GLU A 67 5.75 -14.85 -4.17
N GLU A 68 4.89 -13.91 -3.71
CA GLU A 68 4.54 -12.73 -4.52
C GLU A 68 4.57 -11.40 -3.76
N GLN A 69 3.88 -11.26 -2.62
CA GLN A 69 3.59 -9.93 -2.04
C GLN A 69 4.13 -9.71 -0.62
N SER A 70 4.54 -10.76 0.10
CA SER A 70 5.18 -10.63 1.43
C SER A 70 6.38 -9.68 1.41
N GLY A 71 7.18 -9.70 0.34
CA GLY A 71 8.32 -8.80 0.16
C GLY A 71 7.94 -7.32 0.00
N ILE A 72 6.79 -7.04 -0.62
CA ILE A 72 6.27 -5.67 -0.76
C ILE A 72 5.80 -5.16 0.60
N LEU A 73 5.02 -5.96 1.34
CA LEU A 73 4.44 -5.56 2.63
C LEU A 73 5.49 -5.35 3.74
N ASN A 74 6.54 -6.18 3.75
CA ASN A 74 7.60 -6.11 4.75
C ASN A 74 8.57 -4.94 4.53
N ASP A 75 8.64 -4.41 3.31
CA ASP A 75 9.53 -3.33 2.92
C ASP A 75 8.78 -2.22 2.16
N PHE A 76 7.54 -1.95 2.58
CA PHE A 76 6.63 -1.04 1.90
C PHE A 76 7.18 0.39 1.79
N GLU A 77 8.00 0.83 2.76
CA GLU A 77 8.70 2.13 2.72
C GLU A 77 9.75 2.24 1.58
N SER A 78 10.16 1.13 0.98
CA SER A 78 10.98 1.14 -0.25
C SER A 78 10.16 1.34 -1.52
N TYR A 79 8.85 1.15 -1.45
CA TYR A 79 7.91 1.34 -2.56
C TYR A 79 7.25 2.72 -2.53
N VAL A 80 7.09 3.29 -1.35
CA VAL A 80 6.42 4.58 -1.17
C VAL A 80 7.19 5.53 -0.28
N LEU A 81 7.16 6.82 -0.62
CA LEU A 81 7.76 7.89 0.16
C LEU A 81 6.68 8.80 0.73
N GLU A 82 6.77 9.11 2.02
CA GLU A 82 5.99 10.18 2.64
C GLU A 82 6.37 11.51 1.98
N ILE A 83 5.39 12.21 1.40
CA ILE A 83 5.58 13.52 0.79
C ILE A 83 4.82 14.58 1.57
N ASN A 84 5.53 15.64 1.95
CA ASN A 84 4.88 16.83 2.50
C ASN A 84 4.29 17.62 1.32
N ASN A 85 3.04 18.03 1.45
CA ASN A 85 2.46 19.05 0.56
C ASN A 85 3.18 20.39 0.74
#